data_AF-A0A554JW65-F1
#
_entry.id   AF-A0A554JW65-F1
#
_cell.length_a   1.000
_cell.length_b   1.000
_cell.length_c   1.000
_cell.angle_alpha   90.00
_cell.angle_beta   90.00
_cell.angle_gamma   90.00
#
_symmetry.space_group_name_H-M   'P 1'
#
loop_
_entity.id
_entity.type
_entity.pdbx_description
1 polymer ?
#
loop_
_entity_poly.entity_id
_entity_poly.type
_entity_poly.pdbx_seq_one_letter_code
_entity_poly.pdbx_strand_id
1 'polypeptide(L)'
;MATVTEKSLAEFKRIYKKEYGKDIGDAEARDAAQRLLDVFKLLLDVDKKERARQLKLKESPKGYHLTDGTYSCCVCGKQVSGEGSWYDKHGIKCLLCQRAVEQRKIPVSVCTNKDSWYATWELAYYYKLKSPTIRKLVRNGTLKARIVPHENGSPYFSVFLVKDNLGVLQPKPKPKIVHVDERTITVESPGLTLGITSQNLPHP
;
A
#
# COMPACT_ATOMS: atom_id res chain seq x y z
N MET A 1 3.10 24.86 -23.28
CA MET A 1 3.67 24.18 -22.10
C MET A 1 4.17 25.24 -21.13
N ALA A 2 3.91 25.11 -19.83
CA ALA A 2 4.45 26.05 -18.85
C ALA A 2 5.99 25.95 -18.81
N THR A 3 6.66 27.10 -18.87
CA THR A 3 8.12 27.25 -18.84
C THR A 3 8.50 28.29 -17.80
N VAL A 4 9.72 28.20 -17.26
CA VAL A 4 10.25 29.20 -16.32
C VAL A 4 10.54 30.49 -17.10
N THR A 5 9.78 31.53 -16.79
CA THR A 5 9.99 32.88 -17.37
C THR A 5 11.11 33.62 -16.64
N GLU A 6 11.73 34.63 -17.25
CA GLU A 6 12.73 35.47 -16.59
C GLU A 6 12.19 36.15 -15.34
N LYS A 7 10.93 36.59 -15.37
CA LYS A 7 10.24 37.17 -14.20
C LYS A 7 10.15 36.16 -13.06
N SER A 8 9.74 34.92 -13.36
CA SER A 8 9.67 33.84 -12.38
C SER A 8 11.04 33.43 -11.85
N LEU A 9 12.07 33.48 -12.69
CA LEU A 9 13.45 33.20 -12.28
C LEU A 9 13.98 34.26 -11.32
N ALA A 10 13.77 35.55 -11.63
CA ALA A 10 14.14 36.66 -10.75
C ALA A 10 13.41 36.57 -9.40
N GLU A 11 12.12 36.24 -9.42
CA GLU A 11 11.34 36.02 -8.20
C GLU A 11 11.84 34.82 -7.39
N PHE A 12 12.16 33.70 -8.05
CA PHE A 12 12.74 32.53 -7.42
C PHE A 12 14.06 32.86 -6.71
N LYS A 13 14.97 33.57 -7.38
CA LYS A 13 16.25 34.02 -6.78
C LYS A 13 16.03 34.93 -5.58
N ARG A 14 15.07 35.86 -5.66
CA ARG A 14 14.70 36.77 -4.56
C ARG A 14 14.20 35.99 -3.34
N ILE A 15 13.33 35.00 -3.54
CA ILE A 15 12.83 34.14 -2.46
C ILE A 15 13.98 33.31 -1.88
N TYR A 16 14.81 32.69 -2.73
CA TYR A 16 15.93 31.88 -2.30
C TYR A 16 16.91 32.66 -1.41
N LYS A 17 17.25 33.89 -1.82
CA LYS A 17 18.10 34.79 -1.02
C LYS A 17 17.45 35.15 0.32
N LYS A 18 16.14 35.42 0.33
CA LYS A 18 15.41 35.75 1.55
C LYS A 18 15.39 34.60 2.55
N GLU A 19 15.12 33.38 2.08
CA GLU A 19 14.93 32.21 2.95
C GLU A 19 16.25 31.56 3.38
N TYR A 20 17.28 31.58 2.53
CA TYR A 20 18.54 30.88 2.77
C TYR A 20 19.76 31.81 2.92
N GLY A 21 19.59 33.12 2.74
CA GLY A 21 20.67 34.11 2.83
C GLY A 21 21.73 33.99 1.73
N LYS A 22 21.47 33.21 0.67
CA LYS A 22 22.44 32.87 -0.37
C LYS A 22 21.99 33.38 -1.73
N ASP A 23 22.93 33.97 -2.46
CA ASP A 23 22.76 34.24 -3.89
C ASP A 23 23.09 32.98 -4.69
N ILE A 24 22.29 32.70 -5.72
CA ILE A 24 22.46 31.56 -6.63
C ILE A 24 22.70 32.07 -8.05
N GLY A 25 23.46 31.32 -8.84
CA GLY A 25 23.70 31.61 -10.25
C GLY A 25 22.45 31.38 -11.10
N ASP A 26 22.36 32.01 -12.28
CA ASP A 26 21.18 31.88 -13.15
C ASP A 26 20.97 30.46 -13.66
N ALA A 27 22.05 29.72 -13.95
CA ALA A 27 21.97 28.33 -14.36
C ALA A 27 21.41 27.44 -13.24
N GLU A 28 21.90 27.61 -12.01
CA GLU A 28 21.44 26.87 -10.83
C GLU A 28 19.98 27.22 -10.48
N ALA A 29 19.65 28.51 -10.51
CA ALA A 29 18.28 28.98 -10.27
C ALA A 29 17.31 28.41 -11.31
N ARG A 30 17.72 28.32 -12.58
CA ARG A 30 16.89 27.81 -13.66
C ARG A 30 16.68 26.31 -13.55
N ASP A 31 17.72 25.54 -13.23
CA ASP A 31 17.59 24.10 -12.98
C ASP A 31 16.66 23.82 -11.79
N ALA A 32 16.86 24.51 -10.66
CA ALA A 32 16.03 24.36 -9.47
C ALA A 32 14.56 24.73 -9.73
N ALA A 33 14.31 25.87 -10.39
CA ALA A 33 12.96 26.30 -10.75
C ALA A 33 12.29 25.33 -11.74
N GLN A 34 13.04 24.78 -12.69
CA GLN A 34 12.52 23.81 -13.66
C GLN A 34 12.13 22.50 -12.99
N ARG A 35 12.98 21.98 -12.08
CA ARG A 35 12.66 20.79 -11.28
C ARG A 35 11.38 20.98 -10.46
N LEU A 36 11.24 22.14 -9.81
CA LEU A 36 10.04 22.45 -9.05
C LEU A 36 8.79 22.46 -9.95
N LEU A 37 8.87 23.12 -11.10
CA LEU A 37 7.79 23.17 -12.08
C LEU A 37 7.40 21.77 -12.57
N ASP A 38 8.37 20.89 -12.80
CA ASP A 38 8.10 19.52 -13.27
C ASP A 38 7.48 18.64 -12.18
N VAL A 39 7.84 18.84 -10.91
CA VAL A 39 7.13 18.23 -9.77
C VAL A 39 5.67 18.67 -9.75
N PHE A 40 5.38 19.97 -9.91
CA PHE A 40 4.00 20.46 -9.93
C PHE A 40 3.20 19.93 -11.13
N LYS A 41 3.82 19.80 -12.30
CA LYS A 41 3.18 19.16 -13.47
C LYS A 41 2.79 17.72 -13.16
N LEU A 42 3.70 16.94 -12.57
CA LEU A 42 3.43 15.56 -12.16
C LEU A 42 2.27 15.49 -11.17
N LEU A 43 2.28 16.34 -10.13
CA LEU A 43 1.21 16.39 -9.14
C LEU A 43 -0.15 16.75 -9.78
N LEU A 44 -0.16 17.70 -10.70
CA LEU A 44 -1.37 18.10 -11.41
C LEU A 44 -1.90 16.97 -12.31
N ASP A 45 -1.02 16.23 -12.98
CA ASP A 45 -1.43 15.10 -13.82
C ASP A 45 -1.97 13.94 -12.98
N VAL A 46 -1.41 13.71 -11.79
CA VAL A 46 -1.96 12.74 -10.82
C VAL A 46 -3.35 13.18 -10.33
N ASP A 47 -3.54 14.44 -9.95
CA ASP A 47 -4.83 14.98 -9.51
C ASP A 47 -5.90 14.89 -10.61
N LYS A 48 -5.56 15.28 -11.85
CA LYS A 48 -6.46 15.14 -13.00
C LYS A 48 -6.92 13.70 -13.21
N LYS A 49 -5.98 12.73 -13.14
CA LYS A 49 -6.30 11.31 -13.28
C LYS A 49 -7.22 10.84 -12.15
N GLU A 50 -6.92 11.21 -10.90
CA GLU A 50 -7.74 10.79 -9.77
C GLU A 50 -9.16 11.41 -9.85
N ARG A 51 -9.29 12.68 -10.20
CA ARG A 51 -10.60 13.32 -10.42
C ARG A 51 -11.39 12.63 -11.53
N ALA A 52 -10.74 12.30 -12.65
CA ALA A 52 -11.39 11.56 -13.73
C ALA A 52 -11.90 10.20 -13.25
N ARG A 53 -11.13 9.49 -12.42
CA ARG A 53 -11.57 8.23 -11.81
C ARG A 53 -12.76 8.42 -10.88
N GLN A 54 -12.71 9.44 -10.02
CA GLN A 54 -13.82 9.74 -9.10
C GLN A 54 -15.10 10.11 -9.85
N LEU A 55 -15.01 10.85 -10.96
CA LEU A 55 -16.15 11.15 -11.83
C LEU A 55 -16.73 9.87 -12.45
N LYS A 56 -15.88 9.01 -13.03
CA LYS A 56 -16.32 7.73 -13.60
C LYS A 56 -16.90 6.78 -12.55
N LEU A 57 -16.41 6.84 -11.31
CA LEU A 57 -16.97 6.06 -10.20
C LEU A 57 -18.37 6.56 -9.79
N LYS A 58 -18.69 7.84 -9.98
CA LYS A 58 -20.07 8.34 -9.81
C LYS A 58 -21.01 7.78 -10.89
N GLU A 59 -20.53 7.65 -12.12
CA GLU A 59 -21.28 7.04 -13.24
C GLU A 59 -21.39 5.52 -13.11
N SER A 60 -20.38 4.88 -12.52
CA SER A 60 -20.30 3.42 -12.31
C SER A 60 -20.03 3.08 -10.83
N PRO A 61 -21.02 3.23 -9.92
CA PRO A 61 -20.80 3.10 -8.48
C PRO A 61 -20.32 1.72 -7.99
N LYS A 62 -20.54 0.67 -8.79
CA LYS A 62 -20.07 -0.70 -8.50
C LYS A 62 -18.59 -0.89 -8.83
N GLY A 63 -17.99 0.03 -9.58
CA GLY A 63 -16.63 -0.05 -10.06
C GLY A 63 -16.53 -0.33 -11.57
N TYR A 64 -15.31 -0.29 -12.08
CA TYR A 64 -14.99 -0.48 -13.50
C TYR A 64 -13.51 -0.89 -13.71
N HIS A 65 -13.18 -1.35 -14.92
CA HIS A 65 -11.82 -1.70 -15.32
C HIS A 65 -10.97 -0.45 -15.64
N LEU A 66 -9.73 -0.39 -15.15
CA LEU A 66 -8.80 0.70 -15.46
C LEU A 66 -8.10 0.46 -16.80
N THR A 67 -8.12 1.48 -17.66
CA THR A 67 -7.52 1.43 -19.01
C THR A 67 -6.33 2.39 -19.16
N ASP A 68 -5.98 3.13 -18.11
CA ASP A 68 -5.00 4.22 -18.09
C ASP A 68 -3.61 3.80 -17.61
N GLY A 69 -3.38 2.50 -17.35
CA GLY A 69 -2.06 1.98 -17.00
C GLY A 69 -2.07 0.66 -16.23
N THR A 70 -0.94 0.38 -15.59
CA THR A 70 -0.71 -0.78 -14.72
C THR A 70 -0.70 -0.34 -13.26
N TYR A 71 -1.42 -1.08 -12.42
CA TYR A 71 -1.63 -0.78 -11.01
C TYR A 71 -1.42 -1.99 -10.13
N SER A 72 -1.27 -1.77 -8.82
CA SER A 72 -1.11 -2.84 -7.84
C SER A 72 -2.44 -3.14 -7.14
N CYS A 73 -2.80 -4.42 -7.05
CA CYS A 73 -3.95 -4.86 -6.27
C CYS A 73 -3.75 -4.51 -4.78
N CYS A 74 -4.71 -3.79 -4.20
CA CYS A 74 -4.71 -3.36 -2.80
C CYS A 74 -4.80 -4.54 -1.81
N VAL A 75 -5.07 -5.77 -2.25
CA VAL A 75 -5.06 -6.96 -1.39
C VAL A 75 -3.73 -7.70 -1.55
N CYS A 76 -3.49 -8.31 -2.72
CA CYS A 76 -2.37 -9.22 -2.93
C CYS A 76 -1.11 -8.58 -3.53
N GLY A 77 -1.15 -7.31 -3.97
CA GLY A 77 -0.02 -6.62 -4.60
C GLY A 77 0.25 -7.01 -6.05
N LYS A 78 -0.53 -7.92 -6.67
CA LYS A 78 -0.39 -8.28 -8.09
C LYS A 78 -0.55 -7.05 -8.99
N GLN A 79 0.32 -6.91 -9.98
CA GLN A 79 0.18 -5.92 -11.05
C GLN A 79 -1.02 -6.27 -11.95
N VAL A 80 -1.85 -5.28 -12.26
CA VAL A 80 -3.08 -5.41 -13.05
C VAL A 80 -3.25 -4.23 -13.99
N SER A 81 -3.83 -4.48 -15.16
CA SER A 81 -4.11 -3.49 -16.19
C SER A 81 -5.32 -3.92 -17.01
N GLY A 82 -6.00 -2.97 -17.64
CA GLY A 82 -7.15 -3.24 -18.52
C GLY A 82 -8.23 -4.07 -17.80
N GLU A 83 -8.76 -5.06 -18.52
CA GLU A 83 -9.77 -6.00 -18.05
C GLU A 83 -9.31 -6.84 -16.84
N GLY A 84 -8.00 -6.97 -16.60
CA GLY A 84 -7.47 -7.67 -15.43
C GLY A 84 -7.58 -6.91 -14.11
N SER A 85 -7.99 -5.63 -14.16
CA SER A 85 -8.09 -4.72 -13.01
C SER A 85 -9.55 -4.43 -12.65
N TRP A 86 -9.84 -4.17 -11.38
CA TRP A 86 -11.14 -3.67 -10.94
C TRP A 86 -10.96 -2.53 -9.95
N TYR A 87 -11.51 -1.36 -10.26
CA TYR A 87 -11.47 -0.19 -9.38
C TYR A 87 -12.86 0.16 -8.90
N ASP A 88 -13.01 0.30 -7.58
CA ASP A 88 -14.22 0.78 -6.91
C ASP A 88 -13.84 1.74 -5.77
N LYS A 89 -14.82 2.16 -4.96
CA LYS A 89 -14.60 3.04 -3.80
C LYS A 89 -13.65 2.50 -2.72
N HIS A 90 -13.31 1.21 -2.78
CA HIS A 90 -12.41 0.53 -1.84
C HIS A 90 -11.01 0.30 -2.44
N GLY A 91 -10.74 0.82 -3.64
CA GLY A 91 -9.43 0.79 -4.27
C GLY A 91 -9.30 -0.20 -5.43
N ILE A 92 -8.07 -0.38 -5.91
CA ILE A 92 -7.77 -1.19 -7.10
C ILE A 92 -7.55 -2.65 -6.71
N LYS A 93 -8.20 -3.58 -7.40
CA LYS A 93 -8.13 -5.03 -7.14
C LYS A 93 -7.79 -5.78 -8.42
N CYS A 94 -7.20 -6.97 -8.27
CA CYS A 94 -7.24 -7.98 -9.34
C CYS A 94 -8.59 -8.71 -9.30
N LEU A 95 -8.97 -9.33 -10.41
CA LEU A 95 -10.26 -10.03 -10.50
C LEU A 95 -10.44 -11.15 -9.47
N LEU A 96 -9.36 -11.84 -9.08
CA LEU A 96 -9.42 -12.88 -8.05
C LEU A 96 -9.76 -12.29 -6.67
N CYS A 97 -9.13 -11.17 -6.31
CA CYS A 97 -9.42 -10.50 -5.04
C CYS A 97 -10.79 -9.81 -5.05
N GLN A 98 -11.20 -9.24 -6.19
CA GLN A 98 -12.55 -8.68 -6.36
C GLN A 98 -13.61 -9.77 -6.13
N ARG A 99 -13.50 -10.90 -6.83
CA ARG A 99 -14.40 -12.05 -6.68
C ARG A 99 -14.44 -12.56 -5.25
N ALA A 100 -13.30 -12.61 -4.56
CA ALA A 100 -13.24 -13.06 -3.17
C ALA A 100 -13.94 -12.10 -2.19
N VAL A 101 -13.93 -10.78 -2.47
CA VAL A 101 -14.70 -9.78 -1.72
C VAL A 101 -16.20 -9.96 -1.96
N GLU A 102 -16.62 -10.07 -3.23
CA GLU A 102 -18.02 -10.27 -3.61
C GLU A 102 -18.62 -11.55 -3.01
N GLN A 103 -17.85 -12.64 -3.05
CA GLN A 103 -18.20 -13.93 -2.45
C GLN A 103 -18.04 -13.96 -0.91
N ARG A 104 -17.68 -12.83 -0.28
CA ARG A 104 -17.47 -12.68 1.17
C ARG A 104 -16.43 -13.66 1.75
N LYS A 105 -15.53 -14.18 0.92
CA LYS A 105 -14.39 -15.02 1.35
C LYS A 105 -13.39 -14.18 2.13
N ILE A 106 -13.24 -12.91 1.77
CA ILE A 106 -12.53 -11.88 2.54
C ILE A 106 -13.44 -10.65 2.70
N PRO A 107 -13.37 -9.92 3.83
CA PRO A 107 -14.15 -8.70 3.99
C PRO A 107 -13.53 -7.53 3.21
N VAL A 108 -14.38 -6.58 2.80
CA VAL A 108 -13.97 -5.34 2.12
C VAL A 108 -12.90 -4.55 2.89
N SER A 109 -12.90 -4.63 4.23
CA SER A 109 -11.92 -3.95 5.08
C SER A 109 -10.47 -4.35 4.78
N VAL A 110 -10.24 -5.51 4.15
CA VAL A 110 -8.90 -5.96 3.71
C VAL A 110 -8.32 -5.00 2.66
N CYS A 111 -9.16 -4.35 1.87
CA CYS A 111 -8.76 -3.42 0.81
C CYS A 111 -8.33 -2.05 1.36
N THR A 112 -8.94 -1.61 2.46
CA THR A 112 -8.78 -0.25 2.98
C THR A 112 -7.97 -0.18 4.27
N ASN A 113 -7.93 -1.24 5.07
CA ASN A 113 -7.24 -1.28 6.35
C ASN A 113 -6.20 -2.40 6.37
N LYS A 114 -4.98 -2.07 5.92
CA LYS A 114 -3.84 -2.98 5.87
C LYS A 114 -3.33 -3.42 7.24
N ASP A 115 -3.62 -2.68 8.30
CA ASP A 115 -3.14 -2.99 9.66
C ASP A 115 -4.02 -4.03 10.37
N SER A 116 -5.22 -4.28 9.84
CA SER A 116 -6.19 -5.22 10.42
C SER A 116 -5.96 -6.70 10.08
N TRP A 117 -4.95 -7.00 9.25
CA TRP A 117 -4.71 -8.36 8.74
C TRP A 117 -3.27 -8.57 8.27
N TYR A 118 -2.82 -9.81 8.24
CA TYR A 118 -1.50 -10.20 7.74
C TYR A 118 -1.60 -11.05 6.47
N ALA A 119 -0.68 -10.86 5.54
CA ALA A 119 -0.36 -11.84 4.50
C ALA A 119 0.62 -12.90 5.04
N THR A 120 0.74 -14.04 4.34
CA THR A 120 1.70 -15.09 4.71
C THR A 120 3.14 -14.58 4.83
N TRP A 121 3.58 -13.73 3.91
CA TRP A 121 4.93 -13.14 3.95
C TRP A 121 5.12 -12.15 5.10
N GLU A 122 4.04 -11.48 5.53
CA GLU A 122 4.09 -10.60 6.70
C GLU A 122 4.21 -11.41 7.99
N LEU A 123 3.57 -12.58 8.09
CA LEU A 123 3.78 -13.48 9.23
C LEU A 123 5.23 -13.98 9.31
N ALA A 124 5.88 -14.23 8.18
CA ALA A 124 7.31 -14.53 8.14
C ALA A 124 8.17 -13.33 8.57
N TYR A 125 7.79 -12.12 8.19
CA TYR A 125 8.52 -10.91 8.56
C TYR A 125 8.38 -10.57 10.04
N TYR A 126 7.16 -10.44 10.54
CA TYR A 126 6.85 -9.99 11.90
C TYR A 126 7.05 -11.07 12.96
N TYR A 127 6.59 -12.30 12.70
CA TYR A 127 6.61 -13.40 13.68
C TYR A 127 7.70 -14.44 13.43
N LYS A 128 8.52 -14.24 12.39
CA LYS A 128 9.57 -15.20 11.97
C LYS A 128 9.03 -16.61 11.65
N LEU A 129 7.76 -16.69 11.25
CA LEU A 129 7.09 -17.96 10.92
C LEU A 129 7.35 -18.36 9.47
N LYS A 130 8.01 -19.50 9.26
CA LYS A 130 8.18 -20.07 7.92
C LYS A 130 6.86 -20.65 7.41
N SER A 131 6.66 -20.65 6.08
CA SER A 131 5.45 -21.15 5.43
C SER A 131 5.01 -22.57 5.85
N PRO A 132 5.91 -23.55 6.11
CA PRO A 132 5.50 -24.85 6.65
C PRO A 132 4.86 -24.75 8.04
N THR A 133 5.41 -23.91 8.92
CA THR A 133 4.86 -23.66 10.25
C THR A 133 3.49 -22.99 10.16
N ILE A 134 3.35 -21.97 9.30
CA ILE A 134 2.06 -21.31 9.07
C ILE A 134 1.02 -22.32 8.59
N ARG A 135 1.36 -23.19 7.63
CA ARG A 135 0.45 -24.25 7.15
C ARG A 135 0.07 -25.24 8.26
N LYS A 136 1.00 -25.60 9.15
CA LYS A 136 0.73 -26.45 10.32
C LYS A 136 -0.25 -25.78 11.28
N LEU A 137 -0.03 -24.50 11.58
CA LEU A 137 -0.90 -23.68 12.43
C LEU A 137 -2.31 -23.47 11.84
N VAL A 138 -2.43 -23.45 10.52
CA VAL A 138 -3.74 -23.43 9.87
C VAL A 138 -4.43 -24.79 9.97
N ARG A 139 -3.68 -25.88 9.74
CA ARG A 139 -4.22 -27.24 9.75
C ARG A 139 -4.72 -27.67 11.13
N ASN A 140 -4.03 -27.28 12.20
CA ASN A 140 -4.42 -27.61 13.57
C ASN A 140 -5.43 -26.60 14.17
N GLY A 141 -5.88 -25.61 13.40
CA GLY A 141 -6.87 -24.62 13.83
C GLY A 141 -6.34 -23.50 14.72
N THR A 142 -5.05 -23.47 15.08
CA THR A 142 -4.46 -22.39 15.88
C THR A 142 -4.51 -21.05 15.14
N LEU A 143 -4.42 -21.06 13.81
CA LEU A 143 -4.43 -19.88 12.96
C LEU A 143 -5.52 -19.98 11.89
N LYS A 144 -6.46 -19.04 11.89
CA LYS A 144 -7.54 -18.97 10.91
C LYS A 144 -7.14 -18.15 9.69
N ALA A 145 -7.05 -18.83 8.55
CA ALA A 145 -6.80 -18.22 7.24
C ALA A 145 -8.09 -17.99 6.45
N ARG A 146 -8.20 -16.84 5.79
CA ARG A 146 -9.19 -16.55 4.75
C ARG A 146 -8.49 -16.68 3.39
N ILE A 147 -8.99 -17.56 2.53
CA ILE A 147 -8.32 -17.89 1.26
C ILE A 147 -9.01 -17.19 0.09
N VAL A 148 -8.23 -16.44 -0.69
CA VAL A 148 -8.58 -16.03 -2.05
C VAL A 148 -8.19 -17.19 -2.97
N PRO A 149 -9.13 -17.81 -3.69
CA PRO A 149 -8.83 -18.93 -4.57
C PRO A 149 -8.51 -18.46 -6.00
N HIS A 150 -7.77 -19.30 -6.72
CA HIS A 150 -7.75 -19.33 -8.18
C HIS A 150 -9.09 -19.82 -8.73
N GLU A 151 -9.25 -19.76 -10.06
CA GLU A 151 -10.46 -20.24 -10.74
C GLU A 151 -10.67 -21.75 -10.57
N ASN A 152 -9.58 -22.51 -10.52
CA ASN A 152 -9.59 -23.95 -10.25
C ASN A 152 -9.78 -24.31 -8.76
N GLY A 153 -10.06 -23.34 -7.89
CA GLY A 153 -10.25 -23.53 -6.46
C GLY A 153 -8.97 -23.64 -5.63
N SER A 154 -7.79 -23.72 -6.24
CA SER A 154 -6.53 -23.77 -5.50
C SER A 154 -6.24 -22.45 -4.76
N PRO A 155 -5.53 -22.46 -3.62
CA PRO A 155 -5.23 -21.23 -2.88
C PRO A 155 -4.33 -20.27 -3.67
N TYR A 156 -4.80 -19.05 -3.92
CA TYR A 156 -4.02 -17.98 -4.56
C TYR A 156 -3.34 -17.08 -3.52
N PHE A 157 -4.10 -16.60 -2.53
CA PHE A 157 -3.59 -15.68 -1.51
C PHE A 157 -4.27 -15.93 -0.16
N SER A 158 -3.52 -15.80 0.93
CA SER A 158 -4.03 -16.02 2.29
C SER A 158 -4.06 -14.70 3.06
N VAL A 159 -5.19 -14.42 3.69
CA VAL A 159 -5.43 -13.27 4.55
C VAL A 159 -5.70 -13.77 5.97
N PHE A 160 -4.91 -13.29 6.93
CA PHE A 160 -5.05 -13.62 8.34
C PHE A 160 -5.57 -12.38 9.08
N LEU A 161 -6.89 -12.30 9.25
CA LEU A 161 -7.52 -11.18 9.94
C LEU A 161 -7.18 -11.24 11.44
N VAL A 162 -6.77 -10.12 12.03
CA VAL A 162 -6.45 -10.06 13.48
C VAL A 162 -7.70 -10.41 14.31
N LYS A 163 -8.87 -9.90 13.91
CA LYS A 163 -10.15 -10.21 14.57
C LYS A 163 -10.57 -11.68 14.54
N ASP A 164 -10.07 -12.44 13.56
CA ASP A 164 -10.37 -13.87 13.43
C ASP A 164 -9.37 -14.72 14.24
N ASN A 165 -8.31 -14.09 14.76
CA ASN A 165 -7.17 -14.71 15.41
C ASN A 165 -6.83 -13.99 16.73
N LEU A 166 -7.86 -13.55 17.47
CA LEU A 166 -7.69 -12.87 18.75
C LEU A 166 -6.93 -13.79 19.71
N GLY A 167 -5.97 -13.20 20.44
CA GLY A 167 -5.07 -13.94 21.33
C GLY A 167 -3.86 -14.56 20.61
N VAL A 168 -3.94 -14.84 19.31
CA VAL A 168 -2.83 -15.43 18.52
C VAL A 168 -2.05 -14.36 17.76
N LEU A 169 -2.76 -13.48 17.06
CA LEU A 169 -2.18 -12.35 16.33
C LEU A 169 -2.41 -11.04 17.08
N GLN A 170 -1.34 -10.26 17.18
CA GLN A 170 -1.37 -8.86 17.61
C GLN A 170 -1.61 -7.94 16.41
N PRO A 171 -2.11 -6.70 16.60
CA PRO A 171 -2.12 -5.68 15.56
C PRO A 171 -0.72 -5.39 15.01
N LYS A 172 -0.63 -4.91 13.77
CA LYS A 172 0.66 -4.53 13.18
C LYS A 172 1.32 -3.42 13.98
N PRO A 173 2.61 -3.55 14.32
CA PRO A 173 3.32 -2.48 14.97
C PRO A 173 3.48 -1.33 13.97
N LYS A 174 3.36 -0.10 14.47
CA LYS A 174 3.72 1.06 13.67
C LYS A 174 5.24 1.13 13.56
N PRO A 175 5.79 1.37 12.36
CA PRO A 175 7.22 1.59 12.21
C PRO A 175 7.66 2.77 13.07
N LYS A 176 8.79 2.62 13.77
CA LYS A 176 9.41 3.73 14.51
C LYS A 176 10.52 4.31 13.65
N ILE A 177 10.42 5.61 13.40
CA ILE A 177 11.48 6.39 12.77
C ILE A 177 12.52 6.65 13.84
N VAL A 178 13.73 6.13 13.64
CA VAL A 178 14.88 6.36 14.50
C VAL A 178 15.83 7.28 13.72
N HIS A 179 16.08 8.47 14.28
CA HIS A 179 17.08 9.38 13.75
C HIS A 179 18.45 8.91 14.22
N VAL A 180 19.30 8.50 13.29
CA VAL A 180 20.68 8.10 13.58
C VAL A 180 21.59 9.33 13.59
N ASP A 181 21.38 10.24 12.64
CA ASP A 181 22.01 11.57 12.56
C ASP A 181 21.15 12.52 11.68
N GLU A 182 21.63 13.74 11.40
CA GLU A 182 20.92 14.75 10.60
C GLU A 182 20.62 14.31 9.15
N ARG A 183 21.26 13.27 8.63
CA ARG A 183 21.13 12.79 7.24
C ARG A 183 20.64 11.34 7.14
N THR A 184 20.68 10.59 8.24
CA THR A 184 20.41 9.15 8.28
C THR A 184 19.21 8.87 9.15
N ILE A 185 18.18 8.31 8.52
CA ILE A 185 16.98 7.80 9.18
C ILE A 185 16.95 6.28 9.02
N THR A 186 16.81 5.55 10.13
CA THR A 186 16.49 4.12 10.12
C THR A 186 15.04 3.90 10.54
N VAL A 187 14.41 2.89 9.95
CA VAL A 187 13.05 2.47 10.32
C VAL A 187 13.14 1.14 11.03
N GLU A 188 12.85 1.13 12.32
CA GLU A 188 12.77 -0.09 13.11
C GLU A 188 11.35 -0.65 13.10
N SER A 189 11.23 -1.93 12.73
CA SER A 189 10.00 -2.70 12.84
C SER A 189 10.18 -3.74 13.95
N PRO A 190 9.50 -3.61 15.10
CA PRO A 190 9.64 -4.58 16.17
C PRO A 190 9.11 -5.96 15.73
N GLY A 191 9.87 -7.00 16.07
CA GLY A 191 9.41 -8.38 15.93
C GLY A 191 8.26 -8.66 16.89
N LEU A 192 7.30 -9.47 16.47
CA LEU A 192 6.18 -9.90 17.28
C LEU A 192 6.35 -11.35 17.73
N THR A 193 5.90 -11.64 18.95
CA THR A 193 5.77 -13.01 19.45
C THR A 193 4.33 -13.48 19.29
N LEU A 194 4.17 -14.75 18.90
CA LEU A 194 2.85 -15.37 18.86
C LEU A 194 2.34 -15.56 20.29
N GLY A 195 1.10 -15.13 20.55
CA GLY A 195 0.40 -15.46 21.79
C GLY A 195 -0.14 -16.88 21.72
N ILE A 196 0.68 -17.88 22.06
CA ILE A 196 0.20 -19.26 22.24
C ILE A 196 0.18 -19.56 23.73
N THR A 197 -1.01 -19.56 24.33
CA THR A 197 -1.21 -20.08 25.69
C THR A 197 -1.22 -21.61 25.66
N SER A 198 -0.69 -22.26 26.70
CA SER A 198 -0.51 -23.72 26.77
C SER A 198 -1.81 -24.54 26.63
N GLN A 199 -2.97 -23.89 26.72
CA GLN A 199 -4.29 -24.51 26.59
C GLN A 199 -4.70 -24.86 25.14
N ASN A 200 -3.92 -24.43 24.13
CA ASN A 200 -4.18 -24.74 22.71
C ASN A 200 -3.15 -25.70 22.09
N LEU A 201 -2.35 -26.39 22.90
CA LEU A 201 -1.48 -27.46 22.43
C LEU A 201 -2.33 -28.72 22.23
N PRO A 202 -2.36 -29.33 21.03
CA PRO A 202 -2.97 -30.65 20.90
C PRO A 202 -2.21 -31.62 21.79
N HIS A 203 -2.96 -32.33 22.65
CA HIS A 203 -2.43 -33.45 23.41
C HIS A 203 -1.81 -34.49 22.44
N PRO A 204 -0.70 -35.14 22.87
CA PRO A 204 0.10 -36.04 22.03
C PRO A 204 -0.71 -37.19 21.42
#